data_AF-A0A6C0CN22-F1
#
_entry.id   AF-A0A6C0CN22-F1
#
_cell.length_a   1.000
_cell.length_b   1.000
_cell.length_c   1.000
_cell.angle_alpha   90.00
_cell.angle_beta   90.00
_cell.angle_gamma   90.00
#
_symmetry.space_group_name_H-M   'P 1'
#
loop_
_entity.id
_entity.type
_entity.pdbx_description
1 polymer ?
#
loop_
_entity_poly.entity_id
_entity_poly.type
_entity_poly.pdbx_seq_one_letter_code
_entity_poly.pdbx_strand_id
1 'polypeptide(L)'
;MWYVYLLSNGDRQTYVGMTNDISKRFHTHRCKLAAAARTTKRWNDCVLEAYISGIPDKRTALSLEWHCKRSRRNSTGNQKIIKFVQGCLHSKFKGLSLTVHLRDLSLRPTLRNLLEMNI
;
A
#
# COMPACT_ATOMS: atom_id res chain seq x y z
N MET A 1 15.22 -2.30 7.09
CA MET A 1 13.85 -2.84 6.87
C MET A 1 13.23 -2.17 5.66
N TRP A 2 12.42 -2.89 4.90
CA TRP A 2 11.72 -2.38 3.72
C TRP A 2 10.22 -2.27 3.97
N TYR A 3 9.57 -1.45 3.18
CA TYR A 3 8.15 -1.17 3.21
C TYR A 3 7.56 -1.30 1.81
N VAL A 4 6.35 -1.85 1.73
CA VAL A 4 5.49 -1.77 0.53
C VAL A 4 4.27 -0.96 0.91
N TYR A 5 3.91 0.05 0.11
CA TYR A 5 2.89 1.02 0.48
C TYR A 5 1.87 1.24 -0.63
N LEU A 6 0.69 1.69 -0.22
CA LEU A 6 -0.43 2.07 -1.06
C LEU A 6 -0.75 3.55 -0.83
N LEU A 7 -0.58 4.35 -1.88
CA LEU A 7 -1.05 5.73 -1.92
C LEU A 7 -2.36 5.82 -2.71
N SER A 8 -3.18 6.81 -2.39
CA SER A 8 -4.35 7.20 -3.19
C SER A 8 -4.37 8.72 -3.42
N ASN A 9 -5.18 9.13 -4.39
CA ASN A 9 -5.52 10.53 -4.60
C ASN A 9 -6.73 10.98 -3.77
N GLY A 10 -7.15 10.22 -2.76
CA GLY A 10 -8.40 10.41 -2.01
C GLY A 10 -9.59 9.62 -2.56
N ASP A 11 -9.59 9.28 -3.86
CA ASP A 11 -10.77 8.71 -4.55
C ASP A 11 -10.51 7.32 -5.18
N ARG A 12 -10.03 7.32 -6.43
CA ARG A 12 -10.09 6.17 -7.37
C ARG A 12 -8.72 5.77 -7.90
N GLN A 13 -7.79 6.72 -7.96
CA GLN A 13 -6.43 6.48 -8.41
C GLN A 13 -5.55 6.14 -7.22
N THR A 14 -4.62 5.25 -7.48
CA THR A 14 -3.85 4.61 -6.43
C THR A 14 -2.54 4.13 -7.01
N TYR A 15 -1.52 4.15 -6.16
CA TYR A 15 -0.16 3.87 -6.52
C TYR A 15 0.42 2.93 -5.47
N VAL A 16 1.05 1.86 -5.94
CA VAL A 16 1.77 0.93 -5.08
C VAL A 16 3.24 1.10 -5.36
N GLY A 17 4.01 1.24 -4.30
CA GLY A 17 5.46 1.36 -4.36
C GLY A 17 6.13 0.66 -3.18
N MET A 18 7.46 0.67 -3.20
CA MET A 18 8.28 0.18 -2.09
C MET A 18 9.38 1.19 -1.73
N THR A 19 9.86 1.13 -0.50
CA THR A 19 10.93 2.01 0.01
C THR A 19 11.55 1.42 1.28
N ASN A 20 12.73 1.90 1.67
CA ASN A 20 13.32 1.66 2.99
C ASN A 20 13.01 2.79 4.00
N ASP A 21 12.35 3.87 3.58
CA ASP A 21 11.95 5.00 4.41
C ASP A 21 10.57 5.51 3.99
N ILE A 22 9.54 5.03 4.69
CA ILE A 22 8.13 5.31 4.35
C ILE A 22 7.79 6.78 4.54
N SER A 23 8.29 7.42 5.60
CA SER A 23 8.01 8.81 5.93
C SER A 23 8.58 9.77 4.89
N LYS A 24 9.87 9.60 4.55
CA LYS A 24 10.52 10.39 3.49
C LYS A 24 9.87 10.16 2.13
N ARG A 25 9.50 8.91 1.82
CA ARG A 25 8.86 8.60 0.55
C ARG A 25 7.46 9.20 0.45
N PHE A 26 6.66 9.13 1.52
CA PHE A 26 5.36 9.77 1.55
C PHE A 26 5.48 11.29 1.40
N HIS A 27 6.39 11.94 2.13
CA HIS A 27 6.68 13.36 1.98
C HIS A 27 7.05 13.73 0.53
N THR A 28 7.92 12.94 -0.11
CA THR A 28 8.30 13.12 -1.51
C THR A 28 7.08 13.15 -2.44
N HIS A 29 6.15 12.22 -2.28
CA HIS A 29 4.92 12.17 -3.08
C HIS A 29 3.95 13.30 -2.72
N ARG A 30 3.76 13.59 -1.42
CA ARG A 30 2.85 14.64 -0.93
C ARG A 30 3.26 16.03 -1.39
N CYS A 31 4.55 16.33 -1.35
CA CYS A 31 5.15 17.60 -1.78
C CYS A 31 5.52 17.62 -3.27
N LYS A 32 5.18 16.57 -4.03
CA LYS A 32 5.40 16.48 -5.48
C LYS A 32 6.85 16.73 -5.90
N LEU A 33 7.81 16.33 -5.08
CA LEU A 33 9.24 16.58 -5.31
C LEU A 33 9.73 15.89 -6.59
N ALA A 34 10.91 16.27 -7.08
CA ALA A 34 11.50 15.75 -8.33
C ALA A 34 11.51 14.21 -8.38
N ALA A 35 11.82 13.55 -7.26
CA ALA A 35 11.90 12.09 -7.13
C ALA A 35 10.54 11.37 -6.95
N ALA A 36 9.42 12.10 -6.95
CA ALA A 36 8.07 11.52 -6.89
C ALA A 36 7.73 10.80 -8.21
N ALA A 37 6.91 9.75 -8.13
CA ALA A 37 6.46 9.04 -9.33
C ALA A 37 5.62 9.97 -10.22
N ARG A 38 5.83 9.87 -11.54
CA ARG A 38 5.15 10.71 -12.54
C ARG A 38 3.64 10.74 -12.37
N THR A 39 3.03 9.59 -12.08
CA THR A 39 1.57 9.47 -11.85
C THR A 39 1.11 10.31 -10.67
N THR A 40 1.80 10.19 -9.53
CA THR A 40 1.41 10.87 -8.28
C THR A 40 1.61 12.38 -8.31
N LYS A 41 2.54 12.88 -9.14
CA LYS A 41 2.74 14.34 -9.31
C LYS A 41 1.49 15.06 -9.84
N ARG A 42 0.66 14.34 -10.60
CA ARG A 42 -0.59 14.85 -11.19
C ARG A 42 -1.77 14.81 -10.23
N TRP A 43 -1.62 14.21 -9.05
CA TRP A 43 -2.71 14.15 -8.08
C TRP A 43 -2.83 15.47 -7.33
N ASN A 44 -4.06 15.90 -7.04
CA ASN A 44 -4.31 17.07 -6.20
C ASN A 44 -3.94 16.75 -4.74
N ASP A 45 -4.41 15.60 -4.25
CA ASP A 45 -4.04 15.08 -2.95
C ASP A 45 -3.27 13.77 -3.03
N CYS A 46 -2.47 13.51 -2.00
CA CYS A 46 -1.75 12.27 -1.84
C CYS A 46 -1.94 11.76 -0.41
N VAL A 47 -2.60 10.62 -0.31
CA VAL A 47 -2.95 9.98 0.96
C VAL A 47 -2.21 8.66 1.05
N LEU A 48 -1.56 8.40 2.18
CA LEU A 48 -1.05 7.08 2.52
C LEU A 48 -2.19 6.25 3.10
N GLU A 49 -2.73 5.31 2.33
CA GLU A 49 -3.89 4.48 2.73
C GLU A 49 -3.45 3.27 3.55
N ALA A 50 -2.32 2.66 3.18
CA ALA A 50 -1.78 1.50 3.88
C ALA A 50 -0.28 1.35 3.60
N TYR A 51 0.43 0.68 4.51
CA TYR A 51 1.77 0.16 4.25
C TYR A 51 2.04 -1.14 5.01
N ILE A 52 2.95 -1.93 4.48
CA ILE A 52 3.38 -3.22 5.03
C ILE A 52 4.81 -3.04 5.53
N SER A 53 5.07 -3.38 6.80
CA SER A 53 6.40 -3.41 7.41
C SER A 53 6.84 -4.85 7.72
N GLY A 54 8.03 -5.02 8.28
CA GLY A 54 8.60 -6.35 8.59
C GLY A 54 9.29 -7.03 7.41
N ILE A 55 9.50 -6.30 6.29
CA ILE A 55 10.11 -6.86 5.09
C ILE A 55 11.64 -6.82 5.23
N PRO A 56 12.33 -7.97 5.20
CA PRO A 56 13.74 -8.04 5.57
C PRO A 56 14.64 -7.35 4.53
N ASP A 57 14.35 -7.57 3.25
CA ASP A 57 15.24 -7.18 2.15
C ASP A 57 14.50 -6.61 0.93
N LYS A 58 15.28 -5.97 0.05
CA LYS A 58 14.78 -5.30 -1.16
C LYS A 58 14.11 -6.26 -2.14
N ARG A 59 14.65 -7.48 -2.29
CA ARG A 59 14.16 -8.47 -3.26
C ARG A 59 12.79 -8.97 -2.81
N THR A 60 12.62 -9.22 -1.52
CA THR A 60 11.32 -9.56 -0.93
C THR A 60 10.33 -8.40 -1.11
N ALA A 61 10.75 -7.16 -0.87
CA ALA A 61 9.90 -5.98 -1.07
C ALA A 61 9.44 -5.81 -2.53
N LEU A 62 10.33 -6.01 -3.51
CA LEU A 62 10.02 -5.97 -4.94
C LEU A 62 9.02 -7.08 -5.32
N SER A 63 9.24 -8.30 -4.82
CA SER A 63 8.30 -9.41 -5.05
C SER A 63 6.94 -9.09 -4.45
N LEU A 64 6.88 -8.59 -3.21
CA LEU A 64 5.64 -8.22 -2.54
C LEU A 64 4.89 -7.10 -3.26
N GLU A 65 5.60 -6.03 -3.66
CA GLU A 65 5.04 -4.93 -4.46
C GLU A 65 4.35 -5.45 -5.73
N TRP A 66 4.97 -6.38 -6.44
CA TRP A 66 4.42 -6.98 -7.66
C TRP A 66 3.12 -7.76 -7.39
N HIS A 67 3.07 -8.55 -6.30
CA HIS A 67 1.87 -9.31 -5.93
C HIS A 67 0.74 -8.37 -5.53
N CYS A 68 1.02 -7.37 -4.68
CA CYS A 68 0.06 -6.32 -4.30
C CYS A 68 -0.48 -5.54 -5.52
N LYS A 69 0.34 -5.27 -6.54
CA LYS A 69 -0.12 -4.65 -7.80
C LYS A 69 -1.06 -5.56 -8.57
N ARG A 70 -0.75 -6.86 -8.69
CA ARG A 70 -1.54 -7.82 -9.46
C ARG A 70 -2.87 -8.17 -8.82
N SER A 71 -2.90 -8.37 -7.51
CA SER A 71 -4.14 -8.69 -6.78
C SER A 71 -5.25 -7.65 -6.98
N ARG A 72 -4.88 -6.45 -7.42
CA ARG A 72 -5.72 -5.26 -7.47
C ARG A 72 -6.17 -4.86 -8.87
N ARG A 73 -5.70 -5.56 -9.92
CA ARG A 73 -5.83 -5.16 -11.33
C ARG A 73 -7.29 -4.99 -11.77
N ASN A 74 -8.20 -5.79 -11.21
CA ASN A 74 -9.63 -5.79 -11.54
C ASN A 74 -10.49 -5.23 -10.40
N SER A 75 -9.95 -4.31 -9.59
CA SER A 75 -10.63 -3.78 -8.40
C SER A 75 -10.78 -2.26 -8.50
N THR A 76 -11.84 -1.73 -7.89
CA THR A 76 -12.19 -0.29 -7.93
C THR A 76 -12.36 0.27 -6.51
N GLY A 77 -12.16 1.58 -6.35
CA GLY A 77 -12.35 2.29 -5.08
C GLY A 77 -11.69 1.59 -3.87
N ASN A 78 -12.45 1.46 -2.78
CA ASN A 78 -12.01 0.83 -1.52
C ASN A 78 -11.61 -0.64 -1.68
N GLN A 79 -12.16 -1.36 -2.67
CA GLN A 79 -11.77 -2.76 -2.94
C GLN A 79 -10.28 -2.88 -3.23
N LYS A 80 -9.66 -1.82 -3.74
CA LYS A 80 -8.23 -1.78 -4.00
C LYS A 80 -7.38 -1.87 -2.72
N ILE A 81 -7.84 -1.34 -1.59
CA ILE A 81 -7.12 -1.41 -0.31
C ILE A 81 -7.15 -2.86 0.19
N ILE A 82 -8.33 -3.47 0.16
CA ILE A 82 -8.53 -4.88 0.54
C ILE A 82 -7.64 -5.79 -0.29
N LYS A 83 -7.63 -5.59 -1.61
CA LYS A 83 -6.87 -6.41 -2.56
C LYS A 83 -5.36 -6.19 -2.46
N PHE A 84 -4.94 -5.02 -2.00
CA PHE A 84 -3.55 -4.75 -1.65
C PHE A 84 -3.11 -5.63 -0.47
N VAL A 85 -3.93 -5.69 0.59
CA VAL A 85 -3.69 -6.57 1.76
C VAL A 85 -3.70 -8.04 1.34
N GLN A 86 -4.67 -8.48 0.53
CA GLN A 86 -4.67 -9.85 0.00
C GLN A 86 -3.40 -10.22 -0.77
N GLY A 87 -2.74 -9.24 -1.41
CA GLY A 87 -1.46 -9.46 -2.08
C GLY A 87 -0.32 -9.87 -1.15
N CYS A 88 -0.36 -9.48 0.13
CA CYS A 88 0.65 -9.88 1.11
C CYS A 88 0.39 -11.22 1.78
N LEU A 89 -0.83 -11.75 1.64
CA LEU A 89 -1.22 -13.08 2.13
C LEU A 89 -0.87 -14.21 1.14
N HIS A 90 -0.20 -13.89 0.03
CA HIS A 90 0.22 -14.88 -0.95
C HIS A 90 1.14 -15.92 -0.30
N SER A 91 0.97 -17.21 -0.63
CA SER A 91 1.70 -18.34 -0.02
C SER A 91 3.22 -18.18 -0.03
N LYS A 92 3.76 -17.46 -1.02
CA LYS A 92 5.18 -17.08 -1.13
C LYS A 92 5.73 -16.32 0.10
N PHE A 93 4.89 -15.58 0.80
CA PHE A 93 5.28 -14.78 1.97
C PHE A 93 4.94 -15.49 3.29
N LYS A 94 4.46 -16.75 3.23
CA LYS A 94 4.19 -17.57 4.41
C LYS A 94 5.50 -17.76 5.19
N GLY A 95 5.48 -17.44 6.48
CA GLY A 95 6.65 -17.49 7.36
C GLY A 95 7.37 -16.15 7.56
N LEU A 96 6.98 -15.09 6.85
CA LEU A 96 7.45 -13.74 7.14
C LEU A 96 6.54 -13.07 8.18
N SER A 97 7.15 -12.42 9.17
CA SER A 97 6.44 -11.56 10.13
C SER A 97 6.15 -10.20 9.51
N LEU A 98 5.13 -10.15 8.65
CA LEU A 98 4.67 -8.90 8.02
C LEU A 98 3.60 -8.24 8.89
N THR A 99 3.67 -6.91 9.02
CA THR A 99 2.65 -6.11 9.70
C THR A 99 2.00 -5.18 8.70
N VAL A 100 0.67 -5.19 8.63
CA VAL A 100 -0.10 -4.27 7.78
C VAL A 100 -0.59 -3.11 8.63
N HIS A 101 -0.18 -1.91 8.25
CA HIS A 101 -0.63 -0.65 8.83
C HIS A 101 -1.64 -0.04 7.89
N LEU A 102 -2.85 0.18 8.38
CA LEU A 102 -3.89 0.89 7.66
C LEU A 102 -3.97 2.31 8.20
N ARG A 103 -4.22 3.28 7.33
CA ARG A 103 -4.69 4.60 7.76
C ARG A 103 -5.92 4.40 8.62
N ASP A 104 -6.12 5.19 9.67
CA ASP A 104 -7.37 5.12 10.43
C ASP A 104 -8.57 5.30 9.48
N LEU A 105 -9.31 4.20 9.30
CA LEU A 105 -10.44 4.05 8.39
C LEU A 105 -11.77 4.30 9.10
N SER A 106 -11.78 4.80 10.34
CA SER A 106 -12.99 5.18 11.09
C SER A 106 -13.95 6.11 10.31
N LEU A 107 -13.52 6.67 9.19
CA LEU A 107 -14.30 7.48 8.26
C LEU A 107 -14.83 6.74 7.01
N ARG A 108 -14.60 5.42 6.83
CA ARG A 108 -15.04 4.64 5.65
C ARG A 108 -15.80 3.35 6.06
N PRO A 109 -17.14 3.34 5.98
CA PRO A 109 -17.99 2.23 6.47
C PRO A 109 -17.68 0.84 5.89
N THR A 110 -17.16 0.77 4.66
CA THR A 110 -17.01 -0.48 3.90
C THR A 110 -15.86 -1.39 4.35
N LEU A 111 -14.93 -0.91 5.18
CA LEU A 111 -13.70 -1.65 5.54
C LEU A 111 -13.72 -2.20 6.97
N ARG A 112 -14.73 -1.86 7.77
CA ARG A 112 -14.89 -2.35 9.15
C ARG A 112 -15.04 -3.87 9.22
N ASN A 113 -15.79 -4.45 8.27
CA ASN A 113 -16.08 -5.88 8.22
C ASN A 113 -14.88 -6.79 7.86
N LEU A 114 -13.73 -6.24 7.43
CA LEU A 114 -12.55 -7.02 7.05
C LEU A 114 -11.48 -7.09 8.14
N LEU A 115 -11.51 -6.18 9.12
CA LEU A 115 -10.58 -6.18 10.24
C LEU A 115 -10.94 -7.22 11.31
N GLU A 116 -12.19 -7.71 11.30
CA GLU A 116 -12.66 -8.78 12.19
C GLU A 116 -12.41 -10.19 11.64
N MET A 117 -11.80 -10.32 10.45
CA MET A 117 -11.35 -11.61 9.94
C MET A 117 -9.97 -11.92 10.55
N ASN A 118 -9.96 -12.70 11.62
CA ASN A 118 -8.76 -13.25 12.25
C ASN A 118 -7.82 -13.88 11.20
N ILE A 119 -6.58 -13.38 11.17
CA ILE A 119 -5.41 -13.97 10.51
C ILE A 119 -4.51 -14.54 11.61
#